data_AF-A0A6N6PV66-F1
#
_entry.id   AF-A0A6N6PV66-F1
#
_cell.length_a   1.000
_cell.length_b   1.000
_cell.length_c   1.000
_cell.angle_alpha   90.00
_cell.angle_beta   90.00
_cell.angle_gamma   90.00
#
_symmetry.space_group_name_H-M   'P 1'
#
loop_
_entity.id
_entity.type
_entity.pdbx_description
1 polymer ?
#
loop_
_entity_poly.entity_id
_entity_poly.type
_entity_poly.pdbx_seq_one_letter_code
_entity_poly.pdbx_strand_id
1 'polypeptide(L)' 'MINKQIRLDWPSAPGHGYRMLGSVNMATWNVYSDWIRASGYTTGLTLPAATNGAPRFFRVEAQP' A
#
# COMPACT_ATOMS: atom_id res chain seq x y z
N MET A 1 20.52 5.88 12.34
CA MET A 1 19.37 6.45 11.60
C MET A 1 18.21 5.46 11.71
N ILE A 2 17.06 5.86 12.26
CA ILE A 2 15.90 4.95 12.34
C ILE A 2 15.11 5.10 11.05
N ASN A 3 15.05 4.06 10.22
CA ASN A 3 14.22 4.06 9.03
C ASN A 3 12.76 3.81 9.47
N LYS A 4 11.90 4.83 9.38
CA LYS A 4 10.48 4.79 9.81
C LYS A 4 9.54 4.40 8.66
N GLN A 5 10.05 3.66 7.70
CA GLN A 5 9.31 3.23 6.52
C GLN A 5 8.80 1.80 6.68
N ILE A 6 7.61 1.56 6.13
CA ILE A 6 7.01 0.22 6.06
C ILE A 6 7.15 -0.26 4.62
N ARG A 7 7.62 -1.49 4.45
CA ARG A 7 7.57 -2.19 3.17
C ARG A 7 6.44 -3.22 3.21
N LEU A 8 5.61 -3.19 2.17
CA LEU A 8 4.53 -4.13 1.95
C LEU A 8 4.86 -4.92 0.68
N ASP A 9 4.75 -6.24 0.74
CA ASP A 9 4.91 -7.13 -0.40
C ASP A 9 3.68 -8.05 -0.46
N TRP A 10 3.10 -8.22 -1.66
CA TRP A 10 1.92 -9.06 -1.86
C TRP A 10 1.96 -9.79 -3.21
N PRO A 11 1.32 -10.98 -3.32
CA PRO A 11 1.11 -11.64 -4.59
C PRO A 11 0.26 -10.79 -5.54
N SER A 12 0.63 -10.75 -6.82
CA SER A 12 -0.05 -9.97 -7.86
C SER A 12 -0.23 -10.76 -9.15
N ALA A 13 -1.12 -10.29 -10.01
CA ALA A 13 -1.27 -10.75 -11.38
C ALA A 13 -0.62 -9.73 -12.34
N PRO A 14 0.27 -10.15 -13.24
CA PRO A 14 0.82 -9.26 -14.26
C PRO A 14 -0.27 -8.57 -15.06
N GLY A 15 -0.12 -7.27 -15.27
CA GLY A 15 -1.13 -6.47 -15.93
C GLY A 15 -2.39 -6.26 -15.11
N HIS A 16 -2.37 -6.33 -13.78
CA HIS A 16 -3.44 -5.80 -12.93
C HIS A 16 -2.97 -4.53 -12.21
N GLY A 17 -3.89 -3.63 -11.88
CA GLY A 17 -3.64 -2.45 -11.07
C GLY A 17 -3.79 -2.76 -9.58
N TYR A 18 -2.87 -2.26 -8.75
CA TYR A 18 -2.95 -2.33 -7.30
C TYR A 18 -2.68 -0.96 -6.68
N ARG A 19 -3.43 -0.58 -5.66
CA ARG A 19 -3.11 0.59 -4.84
C ARG A 19 -3.32 0.33 -3.36
N MET A 20 -2.68 1.16 -2.56
CA MET A 20 -2.73 1.06 -1.12
C MET A 20 -3.86 1.92 -0.54
N LEU A 21 -4.67 1.33 0.32
CA LEU A 21 -5.61 2.07 1.17
C LEU A 21 -5.13 2.02 2.62
N GLY A 22 -5.23 3.16 3.30
CA GLY A 22 -4.83 3.34 4.70
C GLY A 22 -6.00 3.68 5.61
N SER A 23 -5.93 3.20 6.85
CA SER A 23 -6.87 3.53 7.92
C SER A 23 -6.18 3.78 9.26
N VAL A 24 -6.76 4.67 10.06
CA VAL A 24 -6.33 4.94 11.45
C VAL A 24 -7.19 4.20 12.48
N ASN A 25 -8.37 3.71 12.09
CA ASN A 25 -9.38 3.15 13.00
C ASN A 25 -10.08 1.89 12.45
N MET A 26 -9.57 1.31 11.35
CA MET A 26 -10.16 0.18 10.60
C MET A 26 -11.58 0.41 10.03
N ALA A 27 -12.21 1.56 10.26
CA ALA A 27 -13.55 1.87 9.77
C ALA A 27 -13.50 2.66 8.45
N THR A 28 -12.75 3.75 8.42
CA THR A 28 -12.62 4.61 7.22
C THR A 28 -11.32 4.29 6.50
N TRP A 29 -11.40 4.07 5.20
CA TRP A 29 -10.26 3.71 4.34
C TRP A 29 -10.05 4.78 3.27
N ASN A 30 -8.89 5.42 3.30
CA ASN A 30 -8.52 6.46 2.35
C ASN A 30 -7.44 5.96 1.39
N VAL A 31 -7.40 6.52 0.18
CA VAL A 31 -6.32 6.25 -0.78
C VAL A 31 -4.99 6.73 -0.19
N TYR A 32 -3.99 5.85 -0.20
CA TYR A 32 -2.67 6.11 0.37
C TYR A 32 -1.53 6.00 -0.66
N SER A 33 -1.79 5.41 -1.82
CA SER A 33 -0.89 5.43 -2.97
C SER A 33 -1.66 5.60 -4.27
N ASP A 34 -0.93 6.00 -5.32
CA ASP A 34 -1.39 5.85 -6.69
C ASP A 34 -1.47 4.38 -7.10
N TRP A 35 -2.09 4.14 -8.26
CA TRP A 35 -2.14 2.82 -8.89
C TRP A 35 -0.77 2.38 -9.38
N ILE A 36 -0.42 1.15 -9.05
CA ILE A 36 0.79 0.45 -9.49
C ILE A 36 0.34 -0.65 -10.44
N ARG A 37 0.84 -0.63 -11.67
CA ARG A 37 0.60 -1.73 -12.61
C ARG A 37 1.61 -2.85 -12.32
N ALA A 38 1.11 -4.02 -11.94
CA ALA A 38 1.97 -5.17 -11.68
C ALA A 38 2.62 -5.66 -12.98
N SER A 39 3.94 -5.84 -12.97
CA SER A 39 4.70 -6.45 -14.07
C SER A 39 5.02 -7.93 -13.82
N GLY A 40 4.76 -8.43 -12.62
CA GLY A 40 5.10 -9.79 -12.19
C GLY A 40 4.11 -10.35 -11.17
N TYR A 41 4.47 -11.50 -10.61
CA TYR A 41 3.63 -12.24 -9.67
C TYR A 41 3.71 -11.74 -8.22
N THR A 42 4.57 -10.76 -7.97
CA THR A 42 4.71 -10.09 -6.68
C THR A 42 4.85 -8.60 -6.91
N THR A 43 4.13 -7.80 -6.15
CA THR A 43 4.28 -6.34 -6.11
C THR A 43 4.74 -5.92 -4.73
N GLY A 44 5.70 -4.98 -4.69
CA GLY A 44 6.21 -4.41 -3.46
C GLY A 44 6.07 -2.89 -3.46
N LEU A 45 5.69 -2.33 -2.31
CA LEU A 45 5.58 -0.89 -2.10
C LEU A 45 6.22 -0.51 -0.77
N THR A 46 7.17 0.42 -0.82
CA THR A 46 7.71 1.07 0.37
C THR A 46 6.96 2.36 0.61
N LEU A 47 6.29 2.45 1.75
CA LEU A 47 5.53 3.63 2.16
C LEU A 47 6.48 4.73 2.64
N PRO A 48 6.11 6.02 2.42
CA PRO A 48 6.84 7.12 3.00
C PRO A 48 6.87 7.00 4.54
N ALA A 49 7.86 7.65 5.15
CA ALA A 49 8.03 7.60 6.59
C ALA A 49 6.77 8.11 7.31
N ALA A 50 6.31 7.37 8.31
CA ALA A 50 5.09 7.73 9.03
C ALA A 50 5.24 9.08 9.75
N THR A 51 4.29 9.98 9.51
CA THR A 51 4.10 11.25 10.24
C THR A 51 3.03 11.09 11.32
N ASN A 52 2.85 12.11 12.17
CA ASN A 52 1.74 12.12 13.12
C ASN A 52 0.40 12.02 12.35
N GLY A 53 -0.45 11.08 12.75
CA GLY A 53 -1.72 10.81 12.09
C GLY A 53 -1.65 9.86 10.88
N ALA A 54 -0.47 9.32 10.54
CA ALA A 54 -0.34 8.33 9.48
C ALA A 54 -1.17 7.05 9.79
N PRO A 55 -1.75 6.41 8.77
CA PRO A 55 -2.48 5.16 8.95
C PRO A 55 -1.60 4.07 9.54
N ARG A 56 -2.20 3.21 10.36
CA ARG A 56 -1.55 2.03 10.94
C ARG A 56 -2.13 0.72 10.40
N PHE A 57 -3.26 0.82 9.69
CA PHE A 57 -3.94 -0.28 9.05
C PHE A 57 -3.94 -0.07 7.55
N PHE A 58 -3.83 -1.17 6.83
CA PHE A 58 -3.35 -1.21 5.47
C PHE A 58 -4.06 -2.33 4.73
N ARG A 59 -4.67 -2.04 3.58
CA ARG A 59 -5.23 -3.04 2.66
C ARG A 59 -4.89 -2.70 1.22
N VAL A 60 -4.82 -3.74 0.39
CA VAL A 60 -4.60 -3.62 -1.06
C VAL A 60 -5.96 -3.57 -1.74
N GLU A 61 -6.15 -2.59 -2.62
CA GLU A 61 -7.25 -2.57 -3.58
C GLU A 61 -6.71 -3.01 -4.95
N ALA A 62 -7.44 -3.91 -5.61
CA ALA A 62 -7.04 -4.49 -6.89
C ALA A 62 -8.05 -4.15 -7.99
N GLN A 63 -7.55 -3.90 -9.19
CA GLN A 63 -8.32 -3.68 -10.41
C GLN A 63 -7.72 -4.51 -11.56
N PRO A 64 -8.54 -5.14 -12.42
CA PRO A 64 -8.07 -5.78 -13.66
C PRO A 64 -7.33 -4.80 -14.58
#